data_AF-A0A7X7GRS8-F1
#
_entry.id   AF-A0A7X7GRS8-F1
#
_cell.length_a   1.000
_cell.length_b   1.000
_cell.length_c   1.000
_cell.angle_alpha   90.00
_cell.angle_beta   90.00
_cell.angle_gamma   90.00
#
_symmetry.space_group_name_H-M   'P 1'
#
loop_
_entity.id
_entity.type
_entity.pdbx_description
1 polymer ?
#
loop_
_entity_poly.entity_id
_entity_poly.type
_entity_poly.pdbx_seq_one_letter_code
_entity_poly.pdbx_strand_id
1 'polypeptide(L)'
;MTDWCVFVAKDDTGAALAPTSVELRQGTSSHAFGDVAGQGLSLDLGAIAPGAYSLVVTLPNRPELPLAVGVKTAKTGKLVYFRGRSPAAAALSSQSVSAGPAKSRTLHVIELTLGKSHEEVVLVAGWDYSGGANNALYAKTWRDDLYAGETHVTGSKTTITRVVHDFTVVTLFDFKTGLRTRWLKGRSDWHELDSVLQGTVPTHTASYKTPANTQKRHDDDSISIVHVYDYIIELGATAPRSLKRFDIFSHAWAGGPILVNTDQDEEFSTGARHTERDPGDKDGRDKDFTSTNMPRRADFRKAFASDGVAKVWGCFATTDYRRLIRGAAQAPDETTPFTVRTSEGEVEVTGERVKNFFRVRLLPETYMGQMAMAAGITVYGAPPGMGADLRAVGKKNYMFVNQSVYRLEYGWYKDALGLEPDESGHIPFR
;
A
#
# COMPACT_ATOMS: atom_id res chain seq x y z
N MET A 1 -41.74 14.26 15.47
CA MET A 1 -41.12 14.39 14.15
C MET A 1 -40.23 13.17 13.98
N THR A 2 -40.36 12.43 12.90
CA THR A 2 -39.44 11.33 12.58
C THR A 2 -38.35 11.89 11.68
N ASP A 3 -37.12 11.90 12.17
CA ASP A 3 -35.95 12.28 11.38
C ASP A 3 -35.43 11.03 10.68
N TRP A 4 -35.21 11.13 9.38
CA TRP A 4 -34.73 10.01 8.59
C TRP A 4 -33.34 10.31 8.08
N CYS A 5 -32.51 9.27 7.99
CA CYS A 5 -31.29 9.30 7.20
C CYS A 5 -31.59 8.67 5.84
N VAL A 6 -31.14 9.30 4.76
CA VAL A 6 -31.22 8.77 3.40
C VAL A 6 -29.82 8.62 2.85
N PHE A 7 -29.54 7.50 2.23
CA PHE A 7 -28.26 7.25 1.58
C PHE A 7 -28.39 7.27 0.06
N VAL A 8 -27.47 7.99 -0.57
CA VAL A 8 -27.34 8.05 -2.03
C VAL A 8 -25.89 7.79 -2.40
N ALA A 9 -25.66 6.90 -3.36
CA ALA A 9 -24.35 6.71 -3.96
C ALA A 9 -24.41 7.05 -5.46
N LYS A 10 -23.38 7.73 -5.94
CA LYS A 10 -23.19 8.04 -7.35
C LYS A 10 -21.73 7.85 -7.74
N ASP A 11 -21.46 7.62 -9.01
CA ASP A 11 -20.10 7.64 -9.52
C ASP A 11 -19.63 9.08 -9.79
N ASP A 12 -18.36 9.21 -10.19
CA ASP A 12 -17.69 10.46 -10.50
C ASP A 12 -18.22 11.16 -11.77
N THR A 13 -19.05 10.47 -12.55
CA THR A 13 -19.82 11.04 -13.68
C THR A 13 -21.22 11.52 -13.26
N GLY A 14 -21.62 11.22 -12.02
CA GLY A 14 -22.94 11.50 -11.47
C GLY A 14 -23.98 10.40 -11.70
N ALA A 15 -23.60 9.28 -12.30
CA ALA A 15 -24.51 8.16 -12.49
C ALA A 15 -24.79 7.45 -11.16
N ALA A 16 -26.03 7.03 -10.93
CA ALA A 16 -26.40 6.36 -9.68
C ALA A 16 -25.66 5.01 -9.53
N LEU A 17 -25.08 4.79 -8.35
CA LEU A 17 -24.54 3.50 -7.96
C LEU A 17 -25.57 2.83 -7.03
N ALA A 18 -26.03 1.63 -7.38
CA ALA A 18 -26.99 0.88 -6.59
C ALA A 18 -26.26 0.03 -5.53
N PRO A 19 -26.32 0.38 -4.23
CA PRO A 19 -25.78 -0.48 -3.18
C PRO A 19 -26.60 -1.75 -3.05
N THR A 20 -25.93 -2.86 -2.77
CA THR A 20 -26.60 -4.12 -2.40
C THR A 20 -27.16 -4.03 -0.98
N SER A 21 -26.44 -3.36 -0.08
CA SER A 21 -26.93 -3.03 1.26
C SER A 21 -26.28 -1.76 1.79
N VAL A 22 -26.98 -1.10 2.72
CA VAL A 22 -26.48 0.03 3.51
C VAL A 22 -26.94 -0.21 4.94
N GLU A 23 -25.99 -0.17 5.88
CA GLU A 23 -26.23 -0.51 7.27
C GLU A 23 -25.54 0.48 8.20
N LEU A 24 -26.19 0.81 9.32
CA LEU A 24 -25.57 1.50 10.43
C LEU A 24 -25.22 0.49 11.52
N ARG A 25 -23.92 0.22 11.71
CA ARG A 25 -23.41 -0.81 12.63
C ARG A 25 -22.82 -0.19 13.91
N GLN A 26 -23.06 -0.81 15.06
CA GLN A 26 -22.44 -0.49 16.35
C GLN A 26 -22.20 -1.79 17.13
N GLY A 27 -20.93 -2.18 17.28
CA GLY A 27 -20.59 -3.47 17.87
C GLY A 27 -21.22 -4.61 17.06
N THR A 28 -22.01 -5.46 17.72
CA THR A 28 -22.76 -6.56 17.08
C THR A 28 -24.13 -6.14 16.55
N SER A 29 -24.58 -4.91 16.83
CA SER A 29 -25.86 -4.38 16.36
C SER A 29 -25.74 -3.80 14.95
N SER A 30 -26.74 -4.06 14.10
CA SER A 30 -26.85 -3.48 12.76
C SER A 30 -28.27 -2.97 12.50
N HIS A 31 -28.38 -1.82 11.84
CA HIS A 31 -29.64 -1.23 11.39
C HIS A 31 -29.59 -1.02 9.88
N ALA A 32 -30.31 -1.86 9.14
CA ALA A 32 -30.38 -1.80 7.69
C ALA A 32 -31.24 -0.62 7.20
N PHE A 33 -30.79 0.04 6.14
CA PHE A 33 -31.58 1.01 5.40
C PHE A 33 -32.56 0.26 4.50
N GLY A 34 -33.80 0.73 4.43
CA GLY A 34 -34.85 0.19 3.57
C GLY A 34 -35.41 1.26 2.64
N ASP A 35 -35.90 0.84 1.48
CA ASP A 35 -36.68 1.75 0.65
C ASP A 35 -38.07 1.95 1.27
N VAL A 36 -38.34 3.17 1.72
CA VAL A 36 -39.62 3.53 2.32
C VAL A 36 -40.32 4.52 1.40
N ALA A 37 -41.38 4.05 0.75
CA ALA A 37 -42.27 4.85 -0.11
C ALA A 37 -41.56 5.54 -1.29
N GLY A 38 -40.55 4.89 -1.91
CA GLY A 38 -39.88 5.39 -3.12
C GLY A 38 -38.95 6.56 -2.86
N GLN A 39 -38.48 6.73 -1.62
CA GLN A 39 -37.56 7.80 -1.21
C GLN A 39 -36.09 7.36 -1.24
N GLY A 40 -35.83 6.13 -1.70
CA GLY A 40 -34.50 5.53 -1.71
C GLY A 40 -34.16 4.86 -0.38
N LEU A 41 -32.91 4.38 -0.27
CA LEU A 41 -32.42 3.68 0.92
C LEU A 41 -32.44 4.62 2.12
N SER A 42 -33.28 4.33 3.11
CA SER A 42 -33.58 5.22 4.23
C SER A 42 -33.66 4.49 5.57
N LEU A 43 -33.35 5.19 6.66
CA LEU A 43 -33.36 4.68 8.03
C LEU A 43 -34.02 5.69 8.97
N ASP A 44 -35.00 5.24 9.76
CA ASP A 44 -35.62 6.07 10.81
C ASP A 44 -34.64 6.24 11.98
N LEU A 45 -34.17 7.46 12.20
CA LEU A 45 -33.25 7.78 13.29
C LEU A 45 -33.94 7.80 14.65
N GLY A 46 -35.28 7.93 14.69
CA GLY A 46 -36.07 7.94 15.91
C GLY A 46 -35.76 6.77 16.84
N ALA A 47 -35.53 5.58 16.27
CA ALA A 47 -35.20 4.35 17.00
C ALA A 47 -33.69 4.18 17.29
N ILE A 48 -32.81 5.00 16.72
CA ILE A 48 -31.35 4.82 16.80
C ILE A 48 -30.78 5.58 18.00
N ALA A 49 -30.12 4.90 18.93
CA ALA A 49 -29.53 5.55 20.10
C ALA A 49 -28.42 6.55 19.68
N PRO A 50 -28.26 7.70 20.35
CA PRO A 50 -27.09 8.54 20.16
C PRO A 50 -25.78 7.78 20.42
N GLY A 51 -24.77 7.97 19.59
CA GLY A 51 -23.51 7.25 19.73
C GLY A 51 -22.65 7.24 18.48
N ALA A 52 -21.56 6.49 18.57
CA ALA A 52 -20.66 6.20 17.46
C ALA A 52 -21.12 4.96 16.69
N TYR A 53 -21.10 5.06 15.36
CA TYR A 53 -21.51 4.01 14.44
C TYR A 53 -20.55 3.94 13.24
N SER A 54 -20.62 2.84 12.49
CA SER A 54 -20.04 2.72 11.15
C SER A 54 -21.18 2.62 10.15
N LEU A 55 -21.23 3.54 9.19
CA LEU A 55 -22.10 3.42 8.02
C LEU A 55 -21.40 2.51 7.02
N VAL A 56 -21.83 1.26 6.93
CA VAL A 56 -21.25 0.26 6.04
C VAL A 56 -22.07 0.23 4.76
N VAL A 57 -21.39 0.45 3.63
CA VAL A 57 -21.97 0.42 2.30
C VAL A 57 -21.39 -0.78 1.55
N THR A 58 -22.26 -1.66 1.09
CA THR A 58 -21.90 -2.81 0.27
C THR A 58 -22.34 -2.57 -1.15
N LEU A 59 -21.38 -2.55 -2.07
CA LEU A 59 -21.57 -2.32 -3.50
C LEU A 59 -20.93 -3.49 -4.26
N PRO A 60 -21.46 -3.88 -5.43
CA PRO A 60 -20.84 -4.90 -6.26
C PRO A 60 -19.38 -4.54 -6.63
N ASN A 61 -18.54 -5.57 -6.70
CA ASN A 61 -17.14 -5.49 -7.16
C ASN A 61 -16.27 -4.48 -6.40
N ARG A 62 -16.50 -4.30 -5.09
CA ARG A 62 -15.66 -3.48 -4.22
C ARG A 62 -15.70 -3.96 -2.77
N PRO A 63 -14.65 -3.72 -1.98
CA PRO A 63 -14.66 -4.03 -0.55
C PRO A 63 -15.69 -3.17 0.20
N GLU A 64 -16.12 -3.63 1.38
CA GLU A 64 -16.95 -2.81 2.26
C GLU A 64 -16.23 -1.50 2.64
N LEU A 65 -16.98 -0.41 2.62
CA LEU A 65 -16.54 0.93 3.00
C LEU A 65 -17.20 1.34 4.33
N PRO A 66 -16.57 1.09 5.49
CA PRO A 66 -17.08 1.56 6.77
C PRO A 66 -16.76 3.04 6.92
N LEU A 67 -17.78 3.90 6.82
CA LEU A 67 -17.63 5.33 7.08
C LEU A 67 -17.90 5.61 8.55
N ALA A 68 -16.94 6.22 9.24
CA ALA A 68 -17.11 6.57 10.65
C ALA A 68 -18.15 7.69 10.79
N VAL A 69 -19.31 7.36 11.38
CA VAL A 69 -20.43 8.31 11.58
C VAL A 69 -20.88 8.32 13.04
N GLY A 70 -21.65 9.33 13.42
CA GLY A 70 -22.24 9.46 14.73
C GLY A 70 -23.69 9.92 14.63
N VAL A 71 -24.49 9.51 15.61
CA VAL A 71 -25.86 9.98 15.80
C VAL A 71 -25.89 10.80 17.08
N LYS A 72 -26.47 12.00 17.05
CA LYS A 72 -26.66 12.83 18.26
C LYS A 72 -28.04 13.46 18.31
N THR A 73 -28.52 13.75 19.52
CA THR A 73 -29.72 14.53 19.75
C THR A 73 -29.44 16.02 19.50
N ALA A 74 -30.30 16.67 18.71
CA ALA A 74 -30.35 18.11 18.48
C ALA A 74 -31.68 18.70 19.00
N LYS A 75 -31.79 20.03 18.94
CA LYS A 75 -32.98 20.77 19.39
C LYS A 75 -34.28 20.30 18.74
N THR A 76 -34.23 19.84 17.49
CA THR A 76 -35.40 19.47 16.70
C THR A 76 -35.49 17.98 16.40
N GLY A 77 -34.65 17.13 17.03
CA GLY A 77 -34.66 15.69 16.79
C GLY A 77 -33.28 15.01 16.84
N LYS A 78 -32.99 14.07 15.94
CA LYS A 78 -31.68 13.40 15.82
C LYS A 78 -31.01 13.75 14.50
N LEU A 79 -29.68 13.82 14.50
CA LEU A 79 -28.88 14.05 13.30
C LEU A 79 -27.74 13.04 13.16
N VAL A 80 -27.36 12.78 11.91
CA VAL A 80 -26.15 12.01 11.57
C VAL A 80 -25.02 12.96 11.20
N TYR A 81 -23.78 12.62 11.55
CA TYR A 81 -22.59 13.37 11.18
C TYR A 81 -21.40 12.44 10.97
N PHE A 82 -20.42 12.84 10.15
CA PHE A 82 -19.15 12.12 10.06
C PHE A 82 -18.32 12.33 11.32
N ARG A 83 -17.78 11.24 11.88
CA ARG A 83 -16.79 11.33 12.96
C ARG A 83 -15.43 11.64 12.35
N GLY A 84 -14.68 12.55 12.98
CA GLY A 84 -13.43 13.04 12.44
C GLY A 84 -13.63 14.03 11.29
N ARG A 85 -12.72 14.01 10.31
CA ARG A 85 -12.82 14.87 9.12
C ARG A 85 -13.83 14.28 8.15
N SER A 86 -14.73 15.07 7.61
CA SER A 86 -15.68 14.57 6.60
C SER A 86 -14.93 14.13 5.34
N PRO A 87 -15.29 12.98 4.73
CA PRO A 87 -14.76 12.57 3.43
C PRO A 87 -15.00 13.68 2.40
N ALA A 88 -14.03 13.92 1.52
CA ALA A 88 -14.17 14.84 0.38
C ALA A 88 -15.20 14.30 -0.63
N ALA A 89 -15.18 12.98 -0.82
CA ALA A 89 -16.15 12.21 -1.60
C ALA A 89 -17.58 12.17 -1.01
N ALA A 90 -17.83 12.75 0.17
CA ALA A 90 -19.14 12.69 0.80
C ALA A 90 -19.73 14.07 1.12
N ALA A 91 -21.04 14.19 0.93
CA ALA A 91 -21.82 15.36 1.32
C ALA A 91 -22.89 14.96 2.34
N LEU A 92 -23.11 15.83 3.32
CA LEU A 92 -24.22 15.74 4.26
C LEU A 92 -25.12 16.95 4.02
N SER A 93 -26.40 16.71 3.73
CA SER A 93 -27.38 17.77 3.56
C SER A 93 -28.67 17.46 4.31
N SER A 94 -29.51 18.47 4.51
CA SER A 94 -30.83 18.31 5.11
C SER A 94 -31.90 18.82 4.16
N GLN A 95 -32.96 18.05 3.96
CA GLN A 95 -34.09 18.40 3.12
C GLN A 95 -35.38 18.33 3.93
N SER A 96 -36.28 19.30 3.73
CA SER A 96 -37.65 19.23 4.28
C SER A 96 -38.58 18.64 3.23
N VAL A 97 -39.27 17.56 3.57
CA VAL A 97 -40.28 16.94 2.70
C VAL A 97 -41.63 16.95 3.38
N SER A 98 -42.69 17.11 2.58
CA SER A 98 -44.05 16.95 3.05
C SER A 98 -44.28 15.52 3.56
N ALA A 99 -44.90 15.42 4.74
CA ALA A 99 -45.36 14.20 5.37
C ALA A 99 -46.90 14.24 5.53
N GLY A 100 -47.59 14.92 4.62
CA GLY A 100 -49.04 15.13 4.61
C GLY A 100 -49.45 16.61 4.61
N PRO A 101 -50.76 16.91 4.62
CA PRO A 101 -51.30 18.25 4.36
C PRO A 101 -50.83 19.37 5.31
N ALA A 102 -50.27 19.02 6.48
CA ALA A 102 -49.84 19.99 7.50
C ALA A 102 -48.58 19.54 8.28
N LYS A 103 -47.82 18.56 7.78
CA LYS A 103 -46.63 18.02 8.47
C LYS A 103 -45.45 18.02 7.50
N SER A 104 -44.30 18.51 7.96
CA SER A 104 -43.01 18.31 7.31
C SER A 104 -42.17 17.34 8.13
N ARG A 105 -41.26 16.64 7.46
CA ARG A 105 -40.18 15.85 8.08
C ARG A 105 -38.85 16.27 7.49
N THR A 106 -37.79 16.12 8.29
CA THR A 106 -36.42 16.38 7.86
C THR A 106 -35.78 15.07 7.41
N LEU A 107 -35.19 15.07 6.21
CA LEU A 107 -34.32 14.02 5.72
C LEU A 107 -32.88 14.50 5.81
N HIS A 108 -32.03 13.73 6.49
CA HIS A 108 -30.58 13.87 6.46
C HIS A 108 -30.03 13.02 5.33
N VAL A 109 -29.58 13.64 4.26
CA VAL A 109 -29.06 12.93 3.09
C VAL A 109 -27.55 12.81 3.21
N ILE A 110 -27.06 11.57 3.25
CA ILE A 110 -25.66 11.21 3.06
C ILE A 110 -25.48 10.84 1.60
N GLU A 111 -24.81 11.70 0.85
CA GLU A 111 -24.44 11.43 -0.54
C GLU A 111 -22.96 11.05 -0.61
N LEU A 112 -22.65 9.92 -1.25
CA LEU A 112 -21.30 9.43 -1.49
C LEU A 112 -21.01 9.39 -3.00
N THR A 113 -19.96 10.10 -3.42
CA THR A 113 -19.44 10.10 -4.80
C THR A 113 -18.22 9.19 -4.86
N LEU A 114 -18.31 8.09 -5.61
CA LEU A 114 -17.25 7.08 -5.74
C LEU A 114 -16.72 7.02 -7.17
N GLY A 115 -15.61 6.33 -7.39
CA GLY A 115 -15.23 5.93 -8.73
C GLY A 115 -16.20 4.88 -9.29
N LYS A 116 -16.39 4.88 -10.62
CA LYS A 116 -17.14 3.84 -11.34
C LYS A 116 -16.72 2.44 -10.90
N SER A 117 -15.43 2.21 -10.74
CA SER A 117 -14.84 1.01 -10.13
C SER A 117 -14.14 1.36 -8.82
N HIS A 118 -13.89 0.34 -8.00
CA HIS A 118 -13.02 0.51 -6.83
C HIS A 118 -11.61 0.90 -7.27
N GLU A 119 -10.98 1.79 -6.50
CA GLU A 119 -9.59 2.18 -6.68
C GLU A 119 -8.88 2.17 -5.35
N GLU A 120 -7.69 1.56 -5.33
CA GLU A 120 -6.93 1.42 -4.10
C GLU A 120 -5.43 1.60 -4.31
N VAL A 121 -4.79 2.22 -3.32
CA VAL A 121 -3.34 2.26 -3.15
C VAL A 121 -3.00 1.56 -1.84
N VAL A 122 -2.13 0.56 -1.90
CA VAL A 122 -1.63 -0.17 -0.72
C VAL A 122 -0.20 0.28 -0.45
N LEU A 123 0.04 0.71 0.78
CA LEU A 123 1.34 1.14 1.27
C LEU A 123 1.75 0.23 2.43
N VAL A 124 3.04 -0.05 2.53
CA VAL A 124 3.62 -0.82 3.63
C VAL A 124 4.76 0.00 4.23
N ALA A 125 4.76 0.13 5.55
CA ALA A 125 5.83 0.76 6.30
C ALA A 125 6.48 -0.26 7.24
N GLY A 126 7.73 -0.62 6.96
CA GLY A 126 8.56 -1.42 7.86
C GLY A 126 8.93 -0.66 9.12
N TRP A 127 9.34 -1.38 10.16
CA TRP A 127 9.88 -0.81 11.39
C TRP A 127 11.40 -0.92 11.42
N ASP A 128 12.07 0.23 11.53
CA ASP A 128 13.53 0.30 11.64
C ASP A 128 13.97 0.26 13.10
N TYR A 129 14.45 -0.91 13.53
CA TYR A 129 14.97 -1.13 14.88
C TYR A 129 16.35 -0.49 15.14
N SER A 130 17.02 0.04 14.10
CA SER A 130 18.28 0.78 14.26
C SER A 130 18.07 2.25 14.66
N GLY A 131 16.82 2.71 14.67
CA GLY A 131 16.43 4.06 15.11
C GLY A 131 16.63 5.16 14.07
N GLY A 132 16.84 4.81 12.80
CA GLY A 132 17.17 5.77 11.73
C GLY A 132 15.97 6.28 10.93
N ALA A 133 14.94 5.47 10.69
CA ALA A 133 13.88 5.77 9.72
C ALA A 133 12.45 5.53 10.27
N ASN A 134 11.58 6.54 10.16
CA ASN A 134 10.14 6.38 10.37
C ASN A 134 9.45 6.09 9.03
N ASN A 135 9.40 4.83 8.61
CA ASN A 135 8.87 4.48 7.28
C ASN A 135 7.40 4.85 7.07
N ALA A 136 6.60 4.90 8.13
CA ALA A 136 5.22 5.37 8.04
C ALA A 136 5.14 6.85 7.63
N LEU A 137 6.16 7.66 7.96
CA LEU A 137 6.23 9.06 7.55
C LEU A 137 6.56 9.21 6.06
N TYR A 138 7.44 8.36 5.52
CA TYR A 138 7.73 8.31 4.08
C TYR A 138 6.49 7.85 3.30
N ALA A 139 5.84 6.78 3.75
CA ALA A 139 4.60 6.27 3.13
C ALA A 139 3.48 7.33 3.13
N LYS A 140 3.27 8.02 4.26
CA LYS A 140 2.26 9.10 4.36
C LYS A 140 2.61 10.31 3.51
N THR A 141 3.90 10.68 3.42
CA THR A 141 4.34 11.75 2.52
C THR A 141 4.03 11.38 1.07
N TRP A 142 4.37 10.15 0.67
CA TRP A 142 4.12 9.68 -0.69
C TRP A 142 2.64 9.59 -1.03
N ARG A 143 1.79 9.13 -0.09
CA ARG A 143 0.33 9.19 -0.21
C ARG A 143 -0.15 10.60 -0.53
N ASP A 144 0.34 11.59 0.21
CA ASP A 144 -0.09 12.99 0.04
C ASP A 144 0.38 13.56 -1.31
N ASP A 145 1.57 13.16 -1.77
CA ASP A 145 2.10 13.51 -3.10
C ASP A 145 1.28 12.88 -4.24
N LEU A 146 0.92 11.61 -4.13
CA LEU A 146 0.06 10.91 -5.10
C LEU A 146 -1.33 11.53 -5.22
N TYR A 147 -1.82 12.17 -4.16
CA TYR A 147 -3.05 12.97 -4.20
C TYR A 147 -2.82 14.36 -4.80
N ALA A 148 -1.70 15.00 -4.48
CA ALA A 148 -1.38 16.34 -4.97
C ALA A 148 -0.97 16.36 -6.46
N GLY A 149 -0.47 15.24 -7.02
CA GLY A 149 0.11 15.20 -8.35
C GLY A 149 1.49 15.89 -8.42
N GLU A 150 2.16 16.00 -7.28
CA GLU A 150 3.47 16.63 -7.16
C GLU A 150 4.29 16.00 -6.04
N THR A 151 5.60 15.96 -6.21
CA THR A 151 6.56 15.45 -5.23
C THR A 151 7.78 16.36 -5.11
N HIS A 152 8.55 16.21 -4.03
CA HIS A 152 9.86 16.85 -3.87
C HIS A 152 10.97 15.83 -3.65
N VAL A 153 10.80 14.59 -4.13
CA VAL A 153 11.77 13.50 -3.98
C VAL A 153 13.16 13.87 -4.52
N THR A 154 13.21 14.66 -5.60
CA THR A 154 14.46 15.18 -6.20
C THR A 154 15.06 16.37 -5.43
N GLY A 155 14.35 16.90 -4.42
CA GLY A 155 14.70 18.11 -3.67
C GLY A 155 14.05 19.38 -4.24
N SER A 156 13.54 19.33 -5.45
CA SER A 156 12.74 20.38 -6.08
C SER A 156 11.35 19.84 -6.40
N LYS A 157 10.38 20.76 -6.50
CA LYS A 157 9.02 20.43 -6.89
C LYS A 157 9.01 19.80 -8.29
N THR A 158 8.47 18.59 -8.39
CA THR A 158 8.37 17.79 -9.60
C THR A 158 6.91 17.34 -9.77
N THR A 159 6.34 17.50 -10.97
CA THR A 159 5.00 16.99 -11.27
C THR A 159 5.04 15.48 -11.45
N ILE A 160 4.07 14.79 -10.85
CA ILE A 160 3.87 13.35 -11.01
C ILE A 160 2.41 13.10 -11.37
N THR A 161 2.12 11.92 -11.92
CA THR A 161 0.74 11.51 -12.16
C THR A 161 -0.02 11.46 -10.84
N ARG A 162 -1.14 12.18 -10.76
CA ARG A 162 -2.08 12.05 -9.65
C ARG A 162 -2.76 10.69 -9.76
N VAL A 163 -2.56 9.85 -8.73
CA VAL A 163 -3.13 8.48 -8.66
C VAL A 163 -4.21 8.39 -7.58
N VAL A 164 -4.17 9.26 -6.58
CA VAL A 164 -5.19 9.30 -5.53
C VAL A 164 -6.19 10.42 -5.81
N HIS A 165 -7.46 10.02 -5.86
CA HIS A 165 -8.63 10.88 -5.98
C HIS A 165 -9.44 10.85 -4.68
N ASP A 166 -10.52 11.64 -4.61
CA ASP A 166 -11.32 11.80 -3.40
C ASP A 166 -11.96 10.48 -2.93
N PHE A 167 -12.20 9.57 -3.87
CA PHE A 167 -12.79 8.25 -3.66
C PHE A 167 -11.78 7.09 -3.65
N THR A 168 -10.50 7.35 -3.92
CA THR A 168 -9.47 6.30 -3.90
C THR A 168 -9.21 5.90 -2.45
N VAL A 169 -9.33 4.61 -2.15
CA VAL A 169 -8.97 4.09 -0.83
C VAL A 169 -7.44 4.02 -0.73
N VAL A 170 -6.89 4.52 0.37
CA VAL A 170 -5.48 4.32 0.70
C VAL A 170 -5.40 3.42 1.91
N THR A 171 -4.68 2.31 1.77
CA THR A 171 -4.41 1.36 2.84
C THR A 171 -2.95 1.45 3.25
N LEU A 172 -2.66 1.57 4.54
CA LEU A 172 -1.30 1.44 5.10
C LEU A 172 -1.24 0.28 6.06
N PHE A 173 -0.30 -0.63 5.84
CA PHE A 173 0.17 -1.59 6.82
C PHE A 173 1.38 -1.02 7.53
N ASP A 174 1.25 -0.68 8.81
CA ASP A 174 2.32 -0.14 9.63
C ASP A 174 2.90 -1.23 10.54
N PHE A 175 4.04 -1.79 10.16
CA PHE A 175 4.68 -2.87 10.88
C PHE A 175 5.18 -2.45 12.26
N LYS A 176 5.31 -1.15 12.56
CA LYS A 176 5.63 -0.70 13.92
C LYS A 176 4.47 -0.95 14.89
N THR A 177 3.24 -0.73 14.43
CA THR A 177 2.04 -0.83 15.28
C THR A 177 1.31 -2.16 15.13
N GLY A 178 1.53 -2.87 14.01
CA GLY A 178 0.78 -4.05 13.62
C GLY A 178 -0.56 -3.72 12.97
N LEU A 179 -0.89 -2.45 12.77
CA LEU A 179 -2.19 -2.02 12.26
C LEU A 179 -2.18 -1.91 10.74
N ARG A 180 -3.27 -2.37 10.13
CA ARG A 180 -3.71 -1.96 8.80
C ARG A 180 -4.76 -0.87 8.96
N THR A 181 -4.53 0.30 8.39
CA THR A 181 -5.47 1.44 8.41
C THR A 181 -5.87 1.83 7.00
N ARG A 182 -7.17 2.06 6.78
CA ARG A 182 -7.73 2.59 5.52
C ARG A 182 -8.18 4.02 5.65
N TRP A 183 -7.97 4.81 4.60
CA TRP A 183 -8.50 6.16 4.50
C TRP A 183 -9.13 6.45 3.14
N LEU A 184 -10.05 7.41 3.16
CA LEU A 184 -10.40 8.24 2.01
C LEU A 184 -9.82 9.64 2.21
N LYS A 185 -9.72 10.42 1.13
CA LYS A 185 -9.41 11.84 1.28
C LYS A 185 -10.54 12.52 2.05
N GLY A 186 -10.18 13.28 3.08
CA GLY A 186 -11.09 14.20 3.78
C GLY A 186 -11.00 15.63 3.26
N ARG A 187 -11.99 16.45 3.57
CA ARG A 187 -12.06 17.86 3.11
C ARG A 187 -10.86 18.72 3.54
N SER A 188 -10.30 18.45 4.72
CA SER A 188 -9.14 19.19 5.25
C SER A 188 -7.92 18.31 5.53
N ASP A 189 -8.08 16.99 5.54
CA ASP A 189 -7.03 16.01 5.87
C ASP A 189 -7.45 14.63 5.34
N TRP A 190 -7.20 13.52 6.04
CA TRP A 190 -7.67 12.17 5.71
C TRP A 190 -8.84 11.74 6.61
N HIS A 191 -9.79 10.99 6.03
CA HIS A 191 -10.89 10.36 6.75
C HIS A 191 -10.58 8.89 6.95
N GLU A 192 -10.42 8.44 8.18
CA GLU A 192 -10.17 7.03 8.50
C GLU A 192 -11.46 6.23 8.33
N LEU A 193 -11.39 5.16 7.54
CA LEU A 193 -12.47 4.19 7.38
C LEU A 193 -12.44 3.19 8.54
N ASP A 194 -11.27 2.59 8.74
CA ASP A 194 -11.02 1.64 9.81
C ASP A 194 -9.53 1.48 10.11
N SER A 195 -9.25 0.85 11.25
CA SER A 195 -7.93 0.43 11.67
C SER A 195 -8.04 -0.93 12.35
N VAL A 196 -7.31 -1.92 11.85
CA VAL A 196 -7.43 -3.33 12.24
C VAL A 196 -6.06 -3.91 12.53
N LEU A 197 -5.88 -4.47 13.73
CA LEU A 197 -4.68 -5.22 14.09
C LEU A 197 -4.54 -6.45 13.18
N GLN A 198 -3.36 -6.61 12.59
CA GLN A 198 -3.00 -7.79 11.81
C GLN A 198 -2.27 -8.77 12.73
N GLY A 199 -2.68 -10.04 12.72
CA GLY A 199 -2.35 -11.01 13.77
C GLY A 199 -3.18 -10.81 15.04
N THR A 200 -2.85 -11.53 16.10
CA THR A 200 -3.51 -11.47 17.42
C THR A 200 -2.79 -10.60 18.44
N VAL A 201 -1.53 -10.21 18.17
CA VAL A 201 -0.74 -9.35 19.06
C VAL A 201 -0.09 -8.17 18.32
N PRO A 202 0.13 -7.02 18.99
CA PRO A 202 0.92 -5.93 18.42
C PRO A 202 2.36 -6.35 18.15
N THR A 203 3.01 -5.69 17.18
CA THR A 203 4.42 -5.94 16.87
C THR A 203 5.33 -5.69 18.07
N HIS A 204 6.22 -6.63 18.35
CA HIS A 204 7.28 -6.44 19.34
C HIS A 204 8.37 -5.49 18.82
N THR A 205 8.49 -4.30 19.42
CA THR A 205 9.34 -3.20 18.92
C THR A 205 10.68 -3.01 19.64
N ALA A 206 11.00 -3.89 20.60
CA ALA A 206 12.25 -3.81 21.35
C ALA A 206 13.48 -4.11 20.47
N SER A 207 14.64 -3.63 20.89
CA SER A 207 15.90 -3.68 20.11
C SER A 207 16.23 -5.06 19.55
N TYR A 208 16.60 -5.10 18.27
CA TYR A 208 17.05 -6.31 17.57
C TYR A 208 18.40 -6.85 18.09
N LYS A 209 19.15 -6.05 18.85
CA LYS A 209 20.44 -6.45 19.45
C LYS A 209 20.28 -7.51 20.55
N THR A 210 19.07 -7.74 21.03
CA THR A 210 18.77 -8.78 22.01
C THR A 210 18.14 -9.97 21.29
N PRO A 211 18.82 -11.15 21.21
CA PRO A 211 18.32 -12.30 20.45
C PRO A 211 16.91 -12.75 20.82
N ALA A 212 16.55 -12.70 22.11
CA ALA A 212 15.20 -13.02 22.58
C ALA A 212 14.10 -12.11 21.97
N ASN A 213 14.42 -10.87 21.62
CA ASN A 213 13.48 -9.99 20.93
C ASN A 213 13.30 -10.40 19.45
N THR A 214 14.35 -10.89 18.80
CA THR A 214 14.26 -11.43 17.43
C THR A 214 13.43 -12.70 17.41
N GLN A 215 13.72 -13.64 18.32
CA GLN A 215 12.95 -14.87 18.45
C GLN A 215 11.47 -14.57 18.73
N LYS A 216 11.18 -13.63 19.63
CA LYS A 216 9.80 -13.26 19.94
C LYS A 216 9.05 -12.72 18.71
N ARG A 217 9.68 -11.87 17.89
CA ARG A 217 9.08 -11.34 16.65
C ARG A 217 8.79 -12.43 15.62
N HIS A 218 9.63 -13.45 15.60
CA HIS A 218 9.47 -14.62 14.75
C HIS A 218 8.30 -15.50 15.21
N ASP A 219 8.24 -15.80 16.51
CA ASP A 219 7.32 -16.80 17.06
C ASP A 219 5.93 -16.23 17.41
N ASP A 220 5.82 -14.92 17.60
CA ASP A 220 4.52 -14.31 17.91
C ASP A 220 3.61 -14.21 16.68
N ASP A 221 2.32 -14.02 16.93
CA ASP A 221 1.32 -13.83 15.89
C ASP A 221 1.06 -12.34 15.67
N SER A 222 2.12 -11.58 15.41
CA SER A 222 2.03 -10.20 14.92
C SER A 222 2.01 -10.14 13.39
N ILE A 223 1.78 -8.94 12.87
CA ILE A 223 1.77 -8.63 11.44
C ILE A 223 2.96 -9.26 10.67
N SER A 224 2.67 -9.70 9.45
CA SER A 224 3.61 -10.35 8.52
C SER A 224 3.31 -9.84 7.12
N ILE A 225 4.29 -9.87 6.21
CA ILE A 225 4.06 -9.57 4.79
C ILE A 225 2.96 -10.44 4.18
N VAL A 226 2.73 -11.65 4.69
CA VAL A 226 1.63 -12.53 4.22
C VAL A 226 0.27 -11.88 4.42
N HIS A 227 0.04 -11.15 5.52
CA HIS A 227 -1.19 -10.39 5.72
C HIS A 227 -1.42 -9.33 4.63
N VAL A 228 -0.33 -8.74 4.11
CA VAL A 228 -0.40 -7.78 2.99
C VAL A 228 -0.74 -8.52 1.69
N TYR A 229 -0.11 -9.66 1.42
CA TYR A 229 -0.42 -10.46 0.22
C TYR A 229 -1.86 -10.97 0.24
N ASP A 230 -2.32 -11.48 1.38
CA ASP A 230 -3.69 -11.96 1.56
C ASP A 230 -4.70 -10.83 1.33
N TYR A 231 -4.42 -9.62 1.84
CA TYR A 231 -5.24 -8.46 1.54
C TYR A 231 -5.32 -8.15 0.04
N ILE A 232 -4.19 -8.21 -0.68
CA ILE A 232 -4.16 -7.99 -2.13
C ILE A 232 -4.87 -9.14 -2.88
N ILE A 233 -4.71 -10.39 -2.44
CA ILE A 233 -5.42 -11.55 -2.99
C ILE A 233 -6.93 -11.39 -2.84
N GLU A 234 -7.41 -11.00 -1.66
CA GLU A 234 -8.83 -10.73 -1.41
C GLU A 234 -9.34 -9.56 -2.25
N LEU A 235 -8.51 -8.53 -2.45
CA LEU A 235 -8.82 -7.44 -3.36
C LEU A 235 -8.99 -7.93 -4.81
N GLY A 236 -8.14 -8.85 -5.29
CA GLY A 236 -8.29 -9.44 -6.62
C GLY A 236 -9.53 -10.32 -6.78
N ALA A 237 -9.96 -10.97 -5.72
CA ALA A 237 -11.19 -11.76 -5.70
C ALA A 237 -12.44 -10.86 -5.72
N THR A 238 -12.46 -9.82 -4.89
CA THR A 238 -13.67 -9.01 -4.61
C THR A 238 -13.76 -7.73 -5.44
N ALA A 239 -12.65 -7.17 -5.88
CA ALA A 239 -12.54 -5.91 -6.60
C ALA A 239 -11.43 -5.98 -7.66
N PRO A 240 -11.57 -6.86 -8.67
CA PRO A 240 -10.50 -7.08 -9.63
C PRO A 240 -10.12 -5.79 -10.37
N ARG A 241 -8.82 -5.63 -10.62
CA ARG A 241 -8.20 -4.50 -11.32
C ARG A 241 -8.33 -3.15 -10.59
N SER A 242 -8.50 -3.16 -9.28
CA SER A 242 -8.64 -1.93 -8.47
C SER A 242 -7.32 -1.41 -7.92
N LEU A 243 -6.29 -2.25 -7.76
CA LEU A 243 -5.03 -1.86 -7.12
C LEU A 243 -4.17 -1.04 -8.09
N LYS A 244 -4.11 0.27 -7.86
CA LYS A 244 -3.37 1.23 -8.65
C LYS A 244 -1.89 1.25 -8.30
N ARG A 245 -1.57 1.12 -7.00
CA ARG A 245 -0.19 1.07 -6.52
C ARG A 245 -0.01 0.15 -5.32
N PHE A 246 1.14 -0.51 -5.27
CA PHE A 246 1.61 -1.23 -4.09
C PHE A 246 3.06 -0.83 -3.76
N ASP A 247 3.26 -0.05 -2.71
CA ASP A 247 4.56 0.54 -2.38
C ASP A 247 5.03 0.12 -0.98
N ILE A 248 6.27 -0.38 -0.87
CA ILE A 248 6.89 -0.85 0.37
C ILE A 248 8.04 0.07 0.78
N PHE A 249 7.92 0.68 1.95
CA PHE A 249 8.92 1.57 2.56
C PHE A 249 9.63 0.83 3.70
N SER A 250 10.87 0.45 3.49
CA SER A 250 11.66 -0.33 4.46
C SER A 250 13.14 -0.30 4.08
N HIS A 251 14.00 -0.96 4.87
CA HIS A 251 15.24 -1.49 4.29
C HIS A 251 14.91 -2.61 3.30
N ALA A 252 15.82 -2.90 2.38
CA ALA A 252 15.67 -4.00 1.44
C ALA A 252 17.04 -4.53 1.00
N TRP A 253 16.99 -5.65 0.30
CA TRP A 253 18.11 -6.29 -0.39
C TRP A 253 17.56 -7.14 -1.55
N ALA A 254 18.41 -7.96 -2.18
CA ALA A 254 18.01 -8.81 -3.32
C ALA A 254 16.79 -9.69 -3.01
N GLY A 255 16.80 -10.31 -1.83
CA GLY A 255 15.76 -11.24 -1.38
C GLY A 255 14.49 -10.57 -0.90
N GLY A 256 14.45 -9.24 -0.71
CA GLY A 256 13.20 -8.52 -0.42
C GLY A 256 13.29 -7.44 0.65
N PRO A 257 12.12 -6.87 1.02
CA PRO A 257 12.02 -5.86 2.06
C PRO A 257 12.22 -6.46 3.46
N ILE A 258 12.90 -5.70 4.32
CA ILE A 258 13.10 -6.01 5.75
C ILE A 258 12.11 -5.15 6.55
N LEU A 259 11.02 -5.76 6.98
CA LEU A 259 9.87 -5.08 7.58
C LEU A 259 9.94 -5.06 9.10
N VAL A 260 10.23 -6.21 9.73
CA VAL A 260 10.49 -6.30 11.16
C VAL A 260 11.78 -7.02 11.48
N ASN A 261 12.63 -7.28 10.48
CA ASN A 261 13.97 -7.87 10.66
C ASN A 261 13.89 -9.20 11.42
N THR A 262 13.10 -10.10 10.86
CA THR A 262 13.03 -11.53 11.22
C THR A 262 13.86 -12.32 10.22
N ASP A 263 14.60 -13.29 10.73
CA ASP A 263 15.34 -14.23 9.91
C ASP A 263 14.47 -15.46 9.65
N GLN A 264 14.82 -16.23 8.63
CA GLN A 264 14.25 -17.55 8.40
C GLN A 264 15.02 -18.57 9.22
N ASP A 265 14.35 -19.57 9.77
CA ASP A 265 14.99 -20.73 10.34
C ASP A 265 15.85 -21.46 9.29
N GLU A 266 16.87 -22.18 9.74
CA GLU A 266 17.85 -22.87 8.88
C GLU A 266 17.16 -23.82 7.88
N GLU A 267 16.10 -24.50 8.33
CA GLU A 267 15.32 -25.44 7.50
C GLU A 267 14.74 -24.78 6.24
N PHE A 268 14.36 -23.51 6.34
CA PHE A 268 13.75 -22.72 5.27
C PHE A 268 14.74 -21.80 4.55
N SER A 269 15.90 -21.48 5.12
CA SER A 269 16.89 -20.65 4.43
C SER A 269 17.84 -21.46 3.56
N THR A 270 18.38 -22.57 4.07
CA THR A 270 19.38 -23.40 3.39
C THR A 270 19.07 -24.90 3.46
N GLY A 271 18.11 -25.31 4.28
CA GLY A 271 17.77 -26.71 4.52
C GLY A 271 16.85 -27.36 3.48
N ALA A 272 16.24 -28.48 3.89
CA ALA A 272 15.40 -29.30 3.02
C ALA A 272 14.16 -28.57 2.49
N ARG A 273 13.68 -27.55 3.22
CA ARG A 273 12.49 -26.77 2.90
C ARG A 273 12.85 -25.37 2.39
N HIS A 274 14.05 -25.18 1.84
CA HIS A 274 14.51 -23.86 1.39
C HIS A 274 13.62 -23.18 0.34
N THR A 275 12.82 -23.95 -0.39
CA THR A 275 11.83 -23.44 -1.36
C THR A 275 10.49 -23.02 -0.73
N GLU A 276 10.21 -23.45 0.49
CA GLU A 276 8.99 -23.13 1.24
C GLU A 276 9.17 -21.84 2.04
N ARG A 277 8.10 -21.06 2.20
CA ARG A 277 8.09 -19.91 3.08
C ARG A 277 8.13 -20.38 4.55
N ASP A 278 9.00 -19.75 5.32
CA ASP A 278 9.01 -19.88 6.77
C ASP A 278 7.75 -19.19 7.37
N PRO A 279 6.90 -19.92 8.12
CA PRO A 279 5.72 -19.33 8.77
C PRO A 279 6.04 -18.26 9.82
N GLY A 280 7.20 -18.33 10.47
CA GLY A 280 7.63 -17.37 11.50
C GLY A 280 8.27 -16.11 10.92
N ASP A 281 8.81 -16.20 9.70
CA ASP A 281 9.37 -15.04 9.02
C ASP A 281 8.26 -14.04 8.64
N LYS A 282 8.41 -12.79 9.07
CA LYS A 282 7.47 -11.69 8.85
C LYS A 282 7.88 -10.80 7.68
N ASP A 283 9.11 -10.97 7.17
CA ASP A 283 9.69 -10.19 6.08
C ASP A 283 9.37 -10.79 4.70
N GLY A 284 9.57 -9.99 3.65
CA GLY A 284 9.37 -10.42 2.25
C GLY A 284 10.56 -11.24 1.75
N ARG A 285 10.25 -12.31 1.00
CA ARG A 285 11.24 -13.20 0.36
C ARG A 285 10.92 -13.40 -1.13
N ASP A 286 11.95 -13.54 -1.94
CA ASP A 286 11.86 -13.78 -3.38
C ASP A 286 11.03 -15.04 -3.72
N LYS A 287 11.15 -16.09 -2.89
CA LYS A 287 10.35 -17.32 -3.00
C LYS A 287 8.87 -17.19 -2.63
N ASP A 288 8.41 -16.06 -2.10
CA ASP A 288 7.01 -15.86 -1.69
C ASP A 288 6.03 -16.08 -2.83
N PHE A 289 6.47 -15.81 -4.06
CA PHE A 289 5.61 -15.77 -5.23
C PHE A 289 5.53 -17.10 -6.01
N THR A 290 6.11 -18.17 -5.48
CA THR A 290 5.96 -19.52 -6.04
C THR A 290 4.53 -20.02 -5.87
N SER A 291 4.11 -21.01 -6.67
CA SER A 291 2.77 -21.61 -6.52
C SER A 291 2.57 -22.30 -5.17
N THR A 292 3.64 -22.76 -4.55
CA THR A 292 3.60 -23.38 -3.21
C THR A 292 3.34 -22.33 -2.14
N ASN A 293 4.07 -21.21 -2.17
CA ASN A 293 3.98 -20.18 -1.13
C ASN A 293 2.83 -19.18 -1.37
N MET A 294 2.34 -19.07 -2.61
CA MET A 294 1.17 -18.26 -2.98
C MET A 294 0.21 -19.05 -3.89
N PRO A 295 -0.60 -19.97 -3.33
CA PRO A 295 -1.54 -20.79 -4.12
C PRO A 295 -2.57 -19.96 -4.90
N ARG A 296 -2.98 -18.79 -4.36
CA ARG A 296 -3.93 -17.86 -4.99
C ARG A 296 -3.24 -16.75 -5.80
N ARG A 297 -2.07 -17.04 -6.40
CA ARG A 297 -1.32 -16.09 -7.25
C ARG A 297 -2.15 -15.48 -8.38
N ALA A 298 -3.14 -16.21 -8.91
CA ALA A 298 -4.05 -15.68 -9.93
C ALA A 298 -4.88 -14.50 -9.40
N ASP A 299 -5.39 -14.58 -8.17
CA ASP A 299 -6.13 -13.49 -7.53
C ASP A 299 -5.20 -12.32 -7.19
N PHE A 300 -3.99 -12.61 -6.68
CA PHE A 300 -2.96 -11.58 -6.46
C PHE A 300 -2.71 -10.75 -7.72
N ARG A 301 -2.49 -11.41 -8.86
CA ARG A 301 -2.36 -10.75 -10.18
C ARG A 301 -3.62 -9.97 -10.56
N LYS A 302 -4.79 -10.55 -10.36
CA LYS A 302 -6.09 -9.97 -10.75
C LYS A 302 -6.41 -8.69 -9.97
N ALA A 303 -5.82 -8.48 -8.80
CA ALA A 303 -5.99 -7.26 -8.02
C ALA A 303 -5.46 -6.02 -8.75
N PHE A 304 -4.35 -6.14 -9.47
CA PHE A 304 -3.68 -5.00 -10.09
C PHE A 304 -4.46 -4.43 -11.27
N ALA A 305 -4.58 -3.11 -11.29
CA ALA A 305 -5.05 -2.39 -12.47
C ALA A 305 -4.09 -2.62 -13.65
N SER A 306 -4.57 -2.44 -14.89
CA SER A 306 -3.73 -2.65 -16.09
C SER A 306 -2.55 -1.69 -16.19
N ASP A 307 -2.68 -0.52 -15.58
CA ASP A 307 -1.67 0.52 -15.41
C ASP A 307 -1.07 0.53 -14.00
N GLY A 308 -1.38 -0.49 -13.20
CA GLY A 308 -0.90 -0.63 -11.84
C GLY A 308 0.62 -0.84 -11.80
N VAL A 309 1.26 -0.28 -10.77
CA VAL A 309 2.69 -0.44 -10.53
C VAL A 309 2.95 -0.77 -9.07
N ALA A 310 4.11 -1.35 -8.79
CA ALA A 310 4.57 -1.51 -7.42
C ALA A 310 5.95 -0.90 -7.24
N LYS A 311 6.35 -0.65 -6.00
CA LYS A 311 7.69 -0.14 -5.70
C LYS A 311 8.21 -0.63 -4.35
N VAL A 312 9.44 -1.12 -4.33
CA VAL A 312 10.21 -1.37 -3.11
C VAL A 312 11.22 -0.24 -2.98
N TRP A 313 11.00 0.65 -2.01
CA TRP A 313 11.77 1.88 -1.86
C TRP A 313 13.14 1.68 -1.18
N GLY A 314 13.32 0.54 -0.50
CA GLY A 314 14.53 0.23 0.25
C GLY A 314 15.77 0.02 -0.63
N CYS A 315 16.94 0.07 0.02
CA CYS A 315 18.23 -0.09 -0.62
C CYS A 315 18.38 -1.42 -1.38
N PHE A 316 19.30 -1.46 -2.34
CA PHE A 316 19.86 -2.68 -2.89
C PHE A 316 21.40 -2.56 -2.95
N ALA A 317 22.00 -2.11 -1.84
CA ALA A 317 23.37 -1.58 -1.80
C ALA A 317 24.48 -2.64 -1.68
N THR A 318 24.34 -3.79 -2.33
CA THR A 318 25.37 -4.84 -2.29
C THR A 318 26.66 -4.36 -2.97
N THR A 319 27.74 -4.26 -2.17
CA THR A 319 29.02 -3.70 -2.63
C THR A 319 29.60 -4.45 -3.82
N ASP A 320 29.49 -5.78 -3.86
CA ASP A 320 30.04 -6.58 -4.95
C ASP A 320 29.38 -6.26 -6.28
N TYR A 321 28.06 -6.08 -6.30
CA TYR A 321 27.32 -5.66 -7.49
C TYR A 321 27.78 -4.28 -7.96
N ARG A 322 27.96 -3.33 -7.05
CA ARG A 322 28.48 -1.99 -7.39
C ARG A 322 29.88 -2.07 -8.03
N ARG A 323 30.76 -2.91 -7.51
CA ARG A 323 32.11 -3.07 -8.05
C ARG A 323 32.10 -3.70 -9.44
N LEU A 324 31.28 -4.72 -9.66
CA LEU A 324 31.09 -5.34 -10.99
C LEU A 324 30.58 -4.32 -12.01
N ILE A 325 29.57 -3.53 -11.65
CA ILE A 325 29.03 -2.47 -12.53
C ILE A 325 30.09 -1.42 -12.86
N ARG A 326 30.84 -0.94 -11.85
CA ARG A 326 31.89 0.06 -12.06
C ARG A 326 33.00 -0.46 -12.96
N GLY A 327 33.43 -1.71 -12.76
CA GLY A 327 34.42 -2.35 -13.63
C GLY A 327 33.91 -2.44 -15.07
N ALA A 328 32.67 -2.90 -15.26
CA ALA A 328 32.06 -3.00 -16.59
C ALA A 328 31.87 -1.64 -17.27
N ALA A 329 31.49 -0.61 -16.51
CA ALA A 329 31.29 0.76 -17.01
C ALA A 329 32.61 1.46 -17.39
N GLN A 330 33.74 1.02 -16.84
CA GLN A 330 35.07 1.58 -17.09
C GLN A 330 35.89 0.78 -18.11
N ALA A 331 35.44 -0.43 -18.46
CA ALA A 331 36.09 -1.25 -19.48
C ALA A 331 36.01 -0.55 -20.86
N PRO A 332 37.06 -0.62 -21.69
CA PRO A 332 37.05 -0.04 -23.04
C PRO A 332 35.92 -0.57 -23.94
N ASP A 333 35.59 -1.86 -23.78
CA ASP A 333 34.51 -2.57 -24.47
C ASP A 333 34.01 -3.76 -23.64
N GLU A 334 32.90 -4.40 -24.10
CA GLU A 334 32.27 -5.51 -23.38
C GLU A 334 33.14 -6.80 -23.32
N THR A 335 34.20 -6.90 -24.14
CA THR A 335 35.04 -8.12 -24.26
C THR A 335 36.35 -8.02 -23.48
N THR A 336 36.80 -6.81 -23.15
CA THR A 336 38.03 -6.57 -22.41
C THR A 336 37.91 -7.10 -20.98
N PRO A 337 38.77 -8.02 -20.53
CA PRO A 337 38.77 -8.51 -19.15
C PRO A 337 39.19 -7.43 -18.15
N PHE A 338 38.58 -7.44 -16.97
CA PHE A 338 38.98 -6.64 -15.82
C PHE A 338 38.81 -7.44 -14.51
N THR A 339 39.62 -7.09 -13.52
CA THR A 339 39.59 -7.74 -12.20
C THR A 339 38.75 -6.94 -11.22
N VAL A 340 37.85 -7.63 -10.51
CA VAL A 340 37.05 -7.05 -9.42
C VAL A 340 37.29 -7.82 -8.14
N ARG A 341 37.52 -7.11 -7.04
CA ARG A 341 37.53 -7.70 -5.70
C ARG A 341 36.11 -7.79 -5.14
N THR A 342 35.59 -9.00 -4.97
CA THR A 342 34.31 -9.30 -4.32
C THR A 342 34.53 -9.72 -2.86
N SER A 343 33.44 -10.04 -2.16
CA SER A 343 33.50 -10.67 -0.84
C SER A 343 34.10 -12.08 -0.86
N GLU A 344 34.05 -12.77 -2.01
CA GLU A 344 34.57 -14.13 -2.19
C GLU A 344 36.03 -14.17 -2.68
N GLY A 345 36.58 -13.05 -3.16
CA GLY A 345 37.95 -12.97 -3.66
C GLY A 345 38.10 -12.04 -4.85
N GLU A 346 39.22 -12.14 -5.57
CA GLU A 346 39.37 -11.47 -6.86
C GLU A 346 38.81 -12.34 -7.98
N VAL A 347 38.02 -11.73 -8.85
CA VAL A 347 37.42 -12.40 -10.01
C VAL A 347 37.75 -11.60 -11.26
N GLU A 348 38.26 -12.29 -12.29
CA GLU A 348 38.43 -11.73 -13.63
C GLU A 348 37.16 -11.96 -14.45
N VAL A 349 36.62 -10.88 -15.03
CA VAL A 349 35.31 -10.87 -15.69
C VAL A 349 35.34 -9.90 -16.89
N THR A 350 34.38 -10.02 -17.81
CA THR A 350 34.18 -9.09 -18.93
C THR A 350 32.86 -8.32 -18.78
N GLY A 351 32.71 -7.19 -19.48
CA GLY A 351 31.48 -6.40 -19.46
C GLY A 351 30.26 -7.22 -19.93
N GLU A 352 30.44 -8.08 -20.93
CA GLU A 352 29.42 -9.01 -21.43
C GLU A 352 28.97 -9.99 -20.33
N ARG A 353 29.91 -10.56 -19.56
CA ARG A 353 29.58 -11.46 -18.45
C ARG A 353 28.81 -10.76 -17.35
N VAL A 354 29.18 -9.52 -16.99
CA VAL A 354 28.42 -8.73 -16.01
C VAL A 354 27.01 -8.47 -16.51
N LYS A 355 26.86 -7.98 -17.74
CA LYS A 355 25.56 -7.71 -18.37
C LYS A 355 24.67 -8.95 -18.38
N ASN A 356 25.20 -10.10 -18.78
CA ASN A 356 24.47 -11.37 -18.80
C ASN A 356 24.08 -11.82 -17.38
N PHE A 357 24.98 -11.73 -16.40
CA PHE A 357 24.66 -12.04 -15.00
C PHE A 357 23.50 -11.20 -14.48
N PHE A 358 23.53 -9.88 -14.70
CA PHE A 358 22.47 -9.00 -14.24
C PHE A 358 21.13 -9.26 -14.94
N ARG A 359 21.15 -9.41 -16.27
CA ARG A 359 19.94 -9.58 -17.08
C ARG A 359 19.27 -10.93 -16.87
N VAL A 360 20.05 -12.01 -16.86
CA VAL A 360 19.52 -13.38 -16.92
C VAL A 360 19.32 -13.97 -15.53
N ARG A 361 20.13 -13.57 -14.55
CA ARG A 361 20.12 -14.16 -13.21
C ARG A 361 19.66 -13.18 -12.15
N LEU A 362 20.41 -12.09 -11.93
CA LEU A 362 20.19 -11.23 -10.77
C LEU A 362 18.81 -10.56 -10.80
N LEU A 363 18.46 -9.84 -11.86
CA LEU A 363 17.21 -9.09 -11.89
C LEU A 363 15.97 -10.00 -11.82
N PRO A 364 15.88 -11.12 -12.57
CA PRO A 364 14.74 -12.04 -12.48
C PRO A 364 14.61 -12.78 -11.15
N GLU A 365 15.73 -13.13 -10.49
CA GLU A 365 15.73 -13.90 -9.24
C GLU A 365 15.50 -13.03 -7.99
N THR A 366 15.56 -11.70 -8.11
CA THR A 366 15.26 -10.81 -6.97
C THR A 366 13.78 -10.84 -6.58
N TYR A 367 13.48 -10.41 -5.35
CA TYR A 367 12.12 -10.15 -4.89
C TYR A 367 11.32 -9.30 -5.87
N MET A 368 11.89 -8.20 -6.38
CA MET A 368 11.24 -7.33 -7.34
C MET A 368 10.94 -8.04 -8.66
N GLY A 369 11.86 -8.87 -9.16
CA GLY A 369 11.67 -9.69 -10.36
C GLY A 369 10.58 -10.75 -10.18
N GLN A 370 10.62 -11.50 -9.08
CA GLN A 370 9.62 -12.52 -8.76
C GLN A 370 8.23 -11.90 -8.57
N MET A 371 8.15 -10.76 -7.89
CA MET A 371 6.93 -9.99 -7.72
C MET A 371 6.38 -9.47 -9.05
N ALA A 372 7.23 -8.93 -9.93
CA ALA A 372 6.83 -8.45 -11.26
C ALA A 372 6.22 -9.58 -12.09
N MET A 373 6.88 -10.74 -12.13
CA MET A 373 6.36 -11.94 -12.80
C MET A 373 5.05 -12.45 -12.17
N ALA A 374 4.90 -12.33 -10.86
CA ALA A 374 3.70 -12.79 -10.17
C ALA A 374 2.50 -11.90 -10.42
N ALA A 375 2.67 -10.60 -10.17
CA ALA A 375 1.65 -9.59 -10.33
C ALA A 375 1.35 -9.23 -11.79
N GLY A 376 2.27 -9.53 -12.72
CA GLY A 376 2.12 -9.18 -14.14
C GLY A 376 2.15 -7.66 -14.38
N ILE A 377 2.93 -6.93 -13.57
CA ILE A 377 3.07 -5.47 -13.60
C ILE A 377 4.53 -5.07 -13.49
N THR A 378 4.83 -3.79 -13.75
CA THR A 378 6.17 -3.25 -13.46
C THR A 378 6.34 -3.04 -11.96
N VAL A 379 7.44 -3.54 -11.41
CA VAL A 379 7.88 -3.28 -10.03
C VAL A 379 9.11 -2.39 -10.09
N TYR A 380 9.11 -1.29 -9.35
CA TYR A 380 10.27 -0.41 -9.23
C TYR A 380 11.09 -0.79 -7.99
N GLY A 381 12.42 -0.75 -8.10
CA GLY A 381 13.31 -1.03 -6.98
C GLY A 381 14.62 -0.27 -7.09
N ALA A 382 15.35 -0.16 -5.98
CA ALA A 382 16.70 0.38 -6.02
C ALA A 382 17.56 -0.50 -6.97
N PRO A 383 18.37 0.09 -7.86
CA PRO A 383 19.23 -0.70 -8.71
C PRO A 383 20.23 -1.52 -7.89
N PRO A 384 20.51 -2.80 -8.24
CA PRO A 384 21.52 -3.57 -7.55
C PRO A 384 22.87 -2.82 -7.51
N GLY A 385 23.46 -2.78 -6.32
CA GLY A 385 24.64 -1.97 -6.01
C GLY A 385 24.34 -0.58 -5.47
N MET A 386 23.09 -0.10 -5.42
CA MET A 386 22.77 1.27 -5.01
C MET A 386 21.99 1.36 -3.70
N GLY A 387 22.30 2.37 -2.90
CA GLY A 387 21.60 2.67 -1.64
C GLY A 387 20.50 3.71 -1.82
N ALA A 388 19.45 3.59 -1.02
CA ALA A 388 18.45 4.62 -0.85
C ALA A 388 18.90 5.60 0.25
N ASP A 389 18.77 6.89 -0.06
CA ASP A 389 19.00 8.02 0.82
C ASP A 389 17.66 8.54 1.38
N LEU A 390 17.76 9.26 2.49
CA LEU A 390 16.63 9.88 3.16
C LEU A 390 16.76 11.40 3.09
N ARG A 391 15.64 12.10 2.88
CA ARG A 391 15.62 13.58 2.82
C ARG A 391 14.36 14.15 3.44
N ALA A 392 14.53 15.26 4.15
CA ALA A 392 13.41 16.10 4.57
C ALA A 392 13.33 17.36 3.70
N VAL A 393 12.11 17.73 3.28
CA VAL A 393 11.82 19.02 2.62
C VAL A 393 10.64 19.66 3.37
N GLY A 394 10.93 20.65 4.21
CA GLY A 394 9.95 21.20 5.15
C GLY A 394 9.44 20.11 6.11
N LYS A 395 8.14 19.83 6.10
CA LYS A 395 7.51 18.77 6.91
C LYS A 395 7.41 17.42 6.20
N LYS A 396 7.77 17.37 4.91
CA LYS A 396 7.68 16.16 4.07
C LYS A 396 8.99 15.38 4.12
N ASN A 397 8.89 14.05 4.03
CA ASN A 397 10.02 13.14 4.14
C ASN A 397 10.04 12.18 2.95
N TYR A 398 11.21 11.98 2.37
CA TYR A 398 11.40 11.23 1.14
C TYR A 398 12.48 10.16 1.29
N MET A 399 12.27 9.05 0.61
CA MET A 399 13.24 7.99 0.36
C MET A 399 13.52 7.99 -1.16
N PHE A 400 14.78 7.94 -1.58
CA PHE A 400 15.16 8.05 -2.99
C PHE A 400 16.53 7.46 -3.24
N VAL A 401 16.86 7.09 -4.47
CA VAL A 401 18.23 6.72 -4.86
C VAL A 401 18.87 7.93 -5.53
N ASN A 402 20.02 8.37 -5.00
CA ASN A 402 20.66 9.60 -5.46
C ASN A 402 21.33 9.43 -6.83
N GLN A 403 20.65 9.92 -7.86
CA GLN A 403 21.09 9.83 -9.25
C GLN A 403 22.43 10.51 -9.53
N SER A 404 22.76 11.59 -8.80
CA SER A 404 24.05 12.27 -8.94
C SER A 404 25.20 11.45 -8.36
N VAL A 405 24.97 10.75 -7.25
CA VAL A 405 25.98 9.89 -6.60
C VAL A 405 26.28 8.66 -7.45
N TYR A 406 25.27 8.10 -8.12
CA TYR A 406 25.39 6.87 -8.90
C TYR A 406 25.39 7.10 -10.43
N ARG A 407 25.83 8.29 -10.89
CA ARG A 407 25.76 8.67 -12.30
C ARG A 407 26.45 7.66 -13.24
N LEU A 408 27.60 7.12 -12.83
CA LEU A 408 28.35 6.14 -13.61
C LEU A 408 27.55 4.83 -13.74
N GLU A 409 27.03 4.33 -12.63
CA GLU A 409 26.26 3.10 -12.58
C GLU A 409 24.94 3.21 -13.35
N TYR A 410 24.23 4.35 -13.26
CA TYR A 410 23.04 4.58 -14.09
C TYR A 410 23.35 4.63 -15.58
N GLY A 411 24.49 5.20 -15.98
CA GLY A 411 24.96 5.14 -17.37
C GLY A 411 25.08 3.69 -17.85
N TRP A 412 25.69 2.83 -17.04
CA TRP A 412 25.79 1.40 -17.36
C TRP A 412 24.43 0.69 -17.42
N TYR A 413 23.52 0.93 -16.46
CA TYR A 413 22.16 0.34 -16.51
C TYR A 413 21.41 0.74 -17.77
N LYS A 414 21.53 2.00 -18.19
CA LYS A 414 20.93 2.49 -19.42
C LYS A 414 21.55 1.83 -20.65
N ASP A 415 22.87 1.87 -20.78
CA ASP A 415 23.56 1.46 -22.01
C ASP A 415 23.59 -0.08 -22.16
N ALA A 416 23.86 -0.82 -21.08
CA ALA A 416 23.97 -2.27 -21.10
C ALA A 416 22.59 -2.96 -21.02
N LEU A 417 21.68 -2.41 -20.22
CA LEU A 417 20.41 -3.07 -19.89
C LEU A 417 19.16 -2.39 -20.44
N GLY A 418 19.24 -1.14 -20.92
CA GLY A 418 18.07 -0.38 -21.35
C GLY A 418 17.16 0.03 -20.19
N LEU A 419 17.71 0.10 -18.97
CA LEU A 419 16.95 0.40 -17.75
C LEU A 419 17.23 1.82 -17.30
N GLU A 420 16.19 2.65 -17.32
CA GLU A 420 16.26 4.04 -16.86
C GLU A 420 15.53 4.19 -15.51
N PRO A 421 16.06 5.02 -14.59
CA PRO A 421 15.39 5.29 -13.34
C PRO A 421 14.17 6.20 -13.53
N ASP A 422 13.21 6.08 -12.62
CA ASP A 422 12.17 7.09 -12.43
C ASP A 422 12.70 8.33 -11.68
N GLU A 423 11.83 9.30 -11.39
CA GLU A 423 12.19 10.54 -10.69
C GLU A 423 12.78 10.31 -9.29
N SER A 424 12.51 9.16 -8.68
CA SER A 424 13.04 8.77 -7.38
C SER A 424 14.33 7.94 -7.44
N GLY A 425 14.85 7.68 -8.65
CA GLY A 425 16.05 6.87 -8.86
C GLY A 425 15.82 5.36 -8.92
N HIS A 426 14.57 4.88 -8.85
CA HIS A 426 14.28 3.45 -8.86
C HIS A 426 14.14 2.96 -10.31
N ILE A 427 14.69 1.78 -10.63
CA ILE A 427 14.61 1.18 -11.97
C ILE A 427 13.46 0.17 -12.06
N PRO A 428 12.91 -0.06 -13.27
CA PRO A 428 11.85 -1.05 -13.46
C PRO A 428 12.38 -2.48 -13.53
N PHE A 429 11.65 -3.39 -12.90
CA PHE A 429 11.72 -4.84 -13.00
C PHE A 429 10.44 -5.32 -13.69
N ARG A 430 10.55 -6.27 -14.64
CA ARG A 430 9.46 -6.69 -15.53
C ARG A 430 9.47 -8.19 -15.78
#